data_AF-A0A2N0MAR8-F1
#
_entry.id   AF-A0A2N0MAR8-F1
#
_cell.length_a   1.000
_cell.length_b   1.000
_cell.length_c   1.000
_cell.angle_alpha   90.00
_cell.angle_beta   90.00
_cell.angle_gamma   90.00
#
_symmetry.space_group_name_H-M   'P 1'
#
loop_
_entity.id
_entity.type
_entity.pdbx_description
1 polymer ?
#
loop_
_entity_poly.entity_id
_entity_poly.type
_entity_poly.pdbx_seq_one_letter_code
_entity_poly.pdbx_strand_id
1 'polypeptide(L)' 'MHDGIHVENAGIPSATICTDRFVPTAKGMAQMWGAPDYPTIYTQHPIENLSREQLRSRAEELAPQVVRVLLGEVG' A
#
# COMPACT_ATOMS: atom_id res chain seq x y z
N MET A 1 0.68 -7.30 1.32
CA MET A 1 1.20 -7.15 2.71
C MET A 1 2.42 -8.02 2.90
N HIS A 2 2.29 -9.34 2.73
CA HIS A 2 3.38 -10.31 2.88
C HIS A 2 4.71 -9.83 2.28
N ASP A 3 4.77 -9.55 0.98
CA ASP A 3 6.03 -9.23 0.31
C ASP A 3 6.62 -7.90 0.80
N GLY A 4 5.78 -6.88 0.95
CA GLY A 4 6.19 -5.59 1.48
C GLY A 4 6.80 -5.69 2.88
N ILE A 5 6.19 -6.47 3.79
CA ILE A 5 6.74 -6.73 5.13
C ILE A 5 8.09 -7.44 5.04
N HIS A 6 8.26 -8.42 4.15
CA HIS A 6 9.53 -9.11 3.97
C HIS A 6 10.63 -8.20 3.42
N VAL A 7 10.29 -7.28 2.52
CA VAL A 7 11.22 -6.31 1.94
C VAL A 7 11.67 -5.29 3.00
N GLU A 8 10.74 -4.76 3.82
CA GLU A 8 11.09 -3.90 4.97
C GLU A 8 12.02 -4.61 5.96
N ASN A 9 11.70 -5.86 6.32
CA ASN A 9 12.51 -6.65 7.25
C ASN A 9 13.93 -6.93 6.73
N ALA A 10 14.13 -6.87 5.41
CA ALA A 10 15.44 -6.94 4.78
C ALA A 10 16.19 -5.59 4.74
N GLY A 11 15.63 -4.53 5.33
CA GLY A 11 16.21 -3.18 5.35
C GLY A 11 16.01 -2.41 4.05
N ILE A 12 15.07 -2.84 3.20
CA ILE A 12 14.77 -2.20 1.91
C ILE A 12 13.40 -1.50 2.04
N PRO A 13 13.32 -0.18 1.82
CA PRO A 13 12.02 0.51 1.81
C PRO A 13 11.09 0.02 0.69
N SER A 14 9.81 -0.11 1.01
CA SER A 14 8.75 -0.67 0.19
C SER A 14 7.44 0.07 0.44
N ALA A 15 6.64 0.22 -0.62
CA ALA A 15 5.29 0.79 -0.53
C ALA A 15 4.28 -0.21 -1.10
N THR A 16 3.40 -0.72 -0.24
CA THR A 16 2.33 -1.62 -0.67
C THR A 16 1.06 -0.82 -0.97
N ILE A 17 0.52 -0.97 -2.18
CA ILE A 17 -0.77 -0.41 -2.57
C ILE A 17 -1.80 -1.54 -2.63
N CYS A 18 -2.99 -1.32 -2.07
CA CYS A 18 -4.09 -2.29 -2.08
C CYS A 18 -5.43 -1.59 -2.30
N THR A 19 -6.43 -2.27 -2.84
CA THR A 19 -7.77 -1.67 -2.89
C THR A 19 -8.47 -1.76 -1.53
N ASP A 20 -9.26 -0.74 -1.20
CA ASP A 20 -10.03 -0.60 0.06
C ASP A 20 -10.88 -1.83 0.44
N ARG A 21 -11.40 -2.57 -0.54
CA ARG A 21 -12.10 -3.84 -0.32
C ARG A 21 -11.34 -4.87 0.51
N PHE A 22 -10.00 -4.82 0.49
CA PHE A 22 -9.16 -5.78 1.20
C PHE A 22 -8.64 -5.26 2.54
N VAL A 23 -9.09 -4.10 3.03
CA VAL A 23 -8.65 -3.56 4.33
C VAL A 23 -8.73 -4.60 5.47
N PRO A 24 -9.83 -5.38 5.66
CA PRO A 24 -9.88 -6.37 6.73
C PRO A 24 -8.81 -7.46 6.57
N THR A 25 -8.65 -7.98 5.35
CA THR A 25 -7.67 -9.04 5.02
C THR A 25 -6.24 -8.54 5.17
N ALA A 26 -5.97 -7.31 4.74
CA ALA A 26 -4.69 -6.63 4.88
C ALA A 26 -4.30 -6.47 6.35
N LYS A 27 -5.21 -5.95 7.19
CA LYS A 27 -4.98 -5.80 8.63
C LYS A 27 -4.73 -7.15 9.30
N GLY A 28 -5.52 -8.17 8.98
CA GLY A 28 -5.32 -9.52 9.50
C GLY A 28 -3.95 -10.11 9.15
N MET A 29 -3.51 -9.94 7.89
CA MET A 29 -2.17 -10.36 7.49
C MET A 29 -1.08 -9.57 8.24
N ALA A 30 -1.20 -8.25 8.31
CA ALA A 30 -0.24 -7.38 8.98
C ALA A 30 -0.05 -7.78 10.46
N GLN A 31 -1.15 -8.06 11.17
CA GLN A 31 -1.13 -8.59 12.54
C GLN A 31 -0.48 -9.97 12.64
N MET A 32 -0.83 -10.90 11.75
CA MET A 32 -0.25 -12.26 11.72
C MET A 32 1.27 -12.24 11.56
N TRP A 33 1.80 -11.27 10.80
CA TRP A 33 3.22 -11.10 10.54
C TRP A 33 3.92 -10.15 11.53
N GLY A 34 3.25 -9.74 12.62
CA GLY A 34 3.85 -8.90 13.66
C GLY A 34 4.06 -7.43 13.27
N ALA A 35 3.41 -6.95 12.21
CA ALA A 35 3.51 -5.58 11.70
C ALA A 35 2.13 -4.89 11.68
N PRO A 36 1.45 -4.72 12.84
CA PRO A 36 0.07 -4.21 12.88
C PRO A 36 -0.10 -2.81 12.27
N ASP A 37 0.96 -2.00 12.30
CA ASP A 37 1.01 -0.64 11.79
C ASP A 37 1.65 -0.54 10.39
N TYR A 38 1.76 -1.66 9.67
CA TYR A 38 2.36 -1.67 8.33
C TYR A 38 1.65 -0.66 7.39
N PRO A 39 2.37 0.32 6.81
CA PRO A 39 1.78 1.50 6.19
C PRO A 39 1.26 1.22 4.77
N THR A 40 0.18 0.45 4.70
CA THR A 40 -0.49 0.15 3.43
C THR A 40 -1.19 1.37 2.89
N ILE A 41 -0.94 1.69 1.61
CA ILE A 41 -1.67 2.70 0.86
C ILE A 41 -2.92 2.06 0.26
N TYR A 42 -4.09 2.67 0.49
CA TYR A 42 -5.36 2.18 -0.04
C TYR A 42 -5.90 3.05 -1.17
N THR A 43 -6.48 2.41 -2.17
CA THR A 43 -7.19 3.04 -3.28
C THR A 43 -8.60 2.46 -3.44
N GLN A 44 -9.53 3.20 -4.01
CA GLN A 44 -10.89 2.72 -4.22
C GLN A 44 -10.93 1.51 -5.16
N HIS A 45 -11.67 0.48 -4.79
CA HIS A 45 -12.08 -0.62 -5.66
C HIS A 45 -13.34 -0.24 -6.48
N PRO A 46 -13.52 -0.71 -7.72
CA PRO A 46 -12.58 -1.48 -8.55
C PRO A 46 -11.54 -0.63 -9.26
N ILE A 47 -10.39 -1.23 -9.60
CA ILE A 47 -9.43 -0.61 -10.53
C ILE A 47 -9.56 -1.15 -11.96
N GLU A 48 -10.20 -2.32 -12.13
CA GLU A 48 -10.34 -3.02 -13.40
C GLU A 48 -11.21 -2.27 -14.43
N ASN A 49 -12.13 -1.42 -13.96
CA ASN A 49 -13.03 -0.65 -14.82
C ASN A 49 -12.45 0.70 -15.25
N LEU A 50 -11.24 1.04 -14.80
CA LEU A 50 -10.64 2.34 -15.10
C LEU A 50 -10.02 2.35 -16.49
N SER A 51 -10.24 3.45 -17.21
CA SER A 51 -9.44 3.75 -18.39
C SER A 51 -7.97 3.94 -18.01
N ARG A 52 -7.07 3.88 -18.99
CA ARG A 52 -5.64 4.16 -18.78
C ARG A 52 -5.41 5.57 -18.20
N GLU A 53 -6.21 6.54 -18.60
CA GLU A 53 -6.13 7.92 -18.11
C GLU A 53 -6.62 8.03 -16.66
N GLN A 54 -7.73 7.36 -16.33
CA GLN A 54 -8.23 7.31 -14.95
C GLN A 54 -7.26 6.59 -14.02
N LEU A 55 -6.63 5.51 -14.49
CA LEU A 55 -5.59 4.81 -13.74
C LEU A 55 -4.34 5.67 -13.55
N ARG A 56 -3.97 6.48 -14.56
CA ARG A 56 -2.87 7.45 -14.45
C ARG A 56 -3.16 8.52 -13.40
N SER A 57 -4.32 9.16 -13.46
CA SER A 57 -4.75 10.15 -12.46
C SER A 57 -4.69 9.56 -11.05
N ARG A 58 -5.19 8.32 -10.89
CA ARG A 58 -5.13 7.63 -9.59
C ARG A 58 -3.70 7.40 -9.12
N ALA A 59 -2.82 6.97 -10.02
CA ALA A 59 -1.42 6.76 -9.67
C ALA A 59 -0.74 8.08 -9.23
N GLU A 60 -1.07 9.19 -9.89
CA GLU A 60 -0.58 10.52 -9.53
C GLU A 60 -1.10 10.98 -8.16
N GLU A 61 -2.36 10.68 -7.82
CA GLU A 61 -2.93 10.93 -6.49
C GLU A 61 -2.24 10.11 -5.38
N LEU A 62 -1.85 8.87 -5.68
CA LEU A 62 -1.17 7.98 -4.73
C LEU A 62 0.33 8.25 -4.61
N ALA A 63 0.97 8.81 -5.64
CA ALA A 63 2.42 8.97 -5.69
C ALA A 63 3.02 9.72 -4.49
N PRO A 64 2.43 10.83 -3.98
CA PRO A 64 2.95 11.49 -2.78
C PRO A 64 2.92 10.58 -1.55
N GLN A 65 1.92 9.69 -1.44
CA GLN A 65 1.84 8.74 -0.32
C GLN A 65 2.94 7.69 -0.41
N VAL A 66 3.21 7.19 -1.62
CA VAL A 66 4.30 6.24 -1.90
C VAL A 66 5.63 6.86 -1.49
N VAL A 67 5.90 8.12 -1.86
CA VAL A 67 7.14 8.81 -1.48
C VAL A 67 7.28 8.89 0.04
N ARG A 68 6.23 9.33 0.75
CA ARG A 68 6.27 9.41 2.23
C ARG A 68 6.58 8.06 2.88
N VAL A 69 5.95 6.98 2.41
CA VAL A 69 6.20 5.63 2.94
C VAL A 69 7.65 5.21 2.71
N LEU A 70 8.17 5.41 1.50
CA LEU A 70 9.55 5.03 1.17
C LEU A 70 10.61 5.86 1.91
N LEU A 71 10.28 7.10 2.29
CA LEU A 71 11.17 7.98 3.06
C LEU A 71 11.01 7.82 4.58
N GLY A 72 10.08 6.99 5.04
CA GLY A 72 9.81 6.81 6.48
C GLY A 72 9.11 8.01 7.14
N GLU A 73 8.45 8.86 6.35
CA GLU A 73 7.71 10.05 6.83
C GLU A 73 6.29 9.69 7.32
N VAL A 74 6.11 8.46 7.81
CA VAL A 74 4.83 7.96 8.32
C VAL A 74 4.78 8.28 9.81
N GLY A 75 4.00 9.29 10.18
CA GLY A 75 3.80 9.72 11.57
C GLY A 75 2.97 8.78 12.41
#